data_AF-A0A3R9MY60-F1
#
_entry.id   AF-A0A3R9MY60-F1
#
_cell.length_a   1.000
_cell.length_b   1.000
_cell.length_c   1.000
_cell.angle_alpha   90.00
_cell.angle_beta   90.00
_cell.angle_gamma   90.00
#
_symmetry.space_group_name_H-M   'P 1'
#
loop_
_entity.id
_entity.type
_entity.pdbx_description
1 polymer ?
#
loop_
_entity_poly.entity_id
_entity_poly.type
_entity_poly.pdbx_seq_one_letter_code
_entity_poly.pdbx_strand_id
1 'polypeptide(L)'
;MVVLSNKENWIVYPEEIAKRLGVSRDMVDRHFKKIEKAGYLRTFKKSLGRGKGVQTFRFFSDVKITDFQFEIMLQRLEEALQKLSTD
;
A
#
# COMPACT_ATOMS: atom_id res chain seq x y z
N MET A 1 -5.08 -9.28 -17.51
CA MET A 1 -5.60 -7.97 -17.09
C MET A 1 -4.92 -7.59 -15.79
N VAL A 2 -3.90 -6.72 -15.84
CA VAL A 2 -3.07 -6.37 -14.67
C VAL A 2 -3.55 -5.01 -14.16
N VAL A 3 -4.20 -4.98 -13.00
CA VAL A 3 -4.79 -3.75 -12.45
C VAL A 3 -3.72 -2.76 -11.93
N LEU A 4 -2.45 -3.16 -11.85
CA LEU A 4 -1.37 -2.40 -11.21
C LEU A 4 -0.07 -2.27 -12.02
N SER A 5 -0.07 -2.50 -13.34
CA SER A 5 1.15 -2.44 -14.17
C SER A 5 1.67 -1.03 -14.48
N ASN A 6 1.13 0.02 -13.86
CA ASN A 6 1.38 1.40 -14.30
C ASN A 6 2.48 2.17 -13.55
N LYS A 7 3.21 1.54 -12.64
CA LYS A 7 4.48 2.08 -12.15
C LYS A 7 5.44 0.94 -11.85
N GLU A 8 6.74 1.23 -12.00
CA GLU A 8 7.83 0.32 -11.59
C GLU A 8 7.77 -0.04 -10.10
N ASN A 9 7.01 0.72 -9.31
CA ASN A 9 6.79 0.46 -7.90
C ASN A 9 5.48 -0.29 -7.65
N TRP A 10 5.50 -1.17 -6.65
CA TRP A 10 4.37 -2.04 -6.28
C TRP A 10 3.36 -1.28 -5.39
N ILE A 11 3.20 0.03 -5.61
CA ILE A 11 2.41 0.92 -4.75
C ILE A 11 0.97 0.98 -5.23
N VAL A 12 0.04 0.87 -4.28
CA VAL A 12 -1.38 1.07 -4.54
C VAL A 12 -1.74 2.56 -4.44
N TYR A 13 -2.32 3.09 -5.50
CA TYR A 13 -2.72 4.50 -5.65
C TYR A 13 -4.26 4.66 -5.63
N PRO A 14 -4.88 4.93 -4.47
CA PRO A 14 -6.34 5.14 -4.37
C PRO A 14 -6.89 6.18 -5.34
N GLU A 15 -6.12 7.23 -5.61
CA GLU A 15 -6.47 8.34 -6.49
C GLU A 15 -6.65 7.86 -7.94
N GLU A 16 -5.78 6.96 -8.40
CA GLU A 16 -5.85 6.38 -9.74
C GLU A 16 -7.03 5.41 -9.87
N ILE A 17 -7.29 4.62 -8.83
CA ILE A 17 -8.47 3.74 -8.75
C ILE A 17 -9.75 4.60 -8.83
N ALA A 18 -9.81 5.68 -8.05
CA ALA A 18 -10.95 6.60 -8.04
C ALA A 18 -11.17 7.22 -9.42
N LYS A 19 -10.10 7.71 -10.06
CA LYS A 19 -10.14 8.30 -11.40
C LYS A 19 -10.67 7.31 -12.45
N ARG A 20 -10.18 6.07 -12.45
CA ARG A 20 -10.60 5.04 -13.43
C ARG A 20 -12.03 4.57 -13.24
N LEU A 21 -12.49 4.52 -11.99
CA LEU A 21 -13.86 4.13 -11.66
C LEU A 21 -14.86 5.30 -11.79
N GLY A 22 -14.38 6.54 -11.96
CA GLY A 22 -15.24 7.73 -11.98
C GLY A 22 -15.91 8.01 -10.63
N VAL A 23 -15.24 7.67 -9.52
CA VAL A 23 -15.77 7.87 -8.16
C VAL A 23 -14.85 8.76 -7.33
N SER A 24 -15.32 9.19 -6.15
CA SER A 24 -14.48 9.96 -5.23
C SER A 24 -13.41 9.08 -4.57
N ARG A 25 -12.27 9.69 -4.26
CA ARG A 25 -11.19 9.03 -3.51
C ARG A 25 -11.65 8.53 -2.14
N ASP A 26 -12.51 9.30 -1.48
CA ASP A 26 -13.14 8.91 -0.21
C ASP A 26 -13.99 7.63 -0.31
N MET A 27 -14.63 7.39 -1.46
CA MET A 27 -15.33 6.13 -1.70
C MET A 27 -14.35 4.97 -1.68
N VAL A 28 -13.22 5.09 -2.37
CA VAL A 28 -12.16 4.06 -2.38
C VAL A 28 -11.64 3.80 -0.97
N ASP A 29 -11.37 4.83 -0.18
CA ASP A 29 -10.92 4.63 1.21
C ASP A 29 -11.94 3.92 2.08
N ARG A 30 -13.24 4.24 1.92
CA ARG A 30 -14.30 3.53 2.66
C ARG A 30 -14.29 2.05 2.33
N HIS A 31 -14.05 1.67 1.08
CA HIS A 31 -13.90 0.26 0.70
C HIS A 31 -12.62 -0.34 1.28
N PHE A 32 -11.50 0.36 1.22
CA PHE A 32 -10.23 -0.11 1.80
C PHE A 32 -10.37 -0.35 3.30
N LYS A 33 -11.02 0.54 4.05
CA LYS A 33 -11.30 0.34 5.48
C LYS A 33 -12.11 -0.93 5.75
N LYS A 34 -13.06 -1.30 4.88
CA LYS A 34 -13.81 -2.55 5.01
C LYS A 34 -12.91 -3.78 4.82
N ILE A 35 -12.03 -3.74 3.81
CA ILE A 35 -11.09 -4.82 3.50
C ILE A 35 -10.05 -4.96 4.63
N GLU A 36 -9.56 -3.84 5.16
CA GLU A 36 -8.63 -3.79 6.29
C GLU A 36 -9.25 -4.36 7.55
N LYS A 37 -10.50 -3.98 7.87
CA LYS A 37 -11.26 -4.56 8.98
C LYS A 37 -11.48 -6.07 8.83
N ALA A 38 -11.58 -6.56 7.60
CA ALA A 38 -11.72 -7.99 7.31
C ALA A 38 -10.38 -8.77 7.35
N GLY A 39 -9.25 -8.06 7.46
CA GLY A 39 -7.90 -8.64 7.56
C GLY A 39 -7.19 -8.88 6.23
N TYR A 40 -7.76 -8.44 5.11
CA TYR A 40 -7.21 -8.67 3.76
C TYR A 40 -6.41 -7.49 3.21
N LEU A 41 -6.36 -6.40 3.96
CA LEU A 41 -5.54 -5.22 3.71
C LEU A 41 -4.83 -4.83 5.00
N ARG A 42 -3.54 -4.51 4.90
CA ARG A 42 -2.79 -3.85 5.98
C ARG A 42 -2.12 -2.59 5.44
N THR A 43 -2.22 -1.52 6.20
CA THR A 43 -1.59 -0.23 5.86
C THR A 43 -0.36 0.03 6.72
N PHE A 44 0.74 0.44 6.11
CA PHE A 44 1.95 0.89 6.81
C PHE A 44 2.30 2.32 6.40
N LYS A 45 2.62 3.17 7.37
CA LYS A 45 3.02 4.56 7.13
C LYS A 45 4.47 4.74 7.54
N LYS A 46 5.35 5.01 6.57
CA LYS A 46 6.76 5.30 6.81
C LYS A 46 6.99 6.81 6.76
N SER A 47 7.55 7.38 7.82
CA SER A 47 8.05 8.75 7.78
C SER A 47 9.33 8.79 6.96
N LEU A 48 9.46 9.79 6.08
CA LEU A 48 10.68 10.03 5.29
C LEU A 48 11.66 10.99 6.00
N GLY A 49 11.38 11.38 7.25
CA GLY A 49 12.17 12.33 8.02
C GLY A 49 11.57 13.75 8.05
N ARG A 50 12.25 14.66 8.75
CA ARG A 50 11.77 16.04 8.98
C ARG A 50 11.52 16.76 7.66
N GLY A 51 10.27 17.18 7.43
CA GLY A 51 9.87 17.94 6.24
C GLY A 51 9.68 17.14 4.96
N LYS A 52 9.99 15.83 4.95
CA LYS A 52 9.91 14.98 3.74
C LYS A 52 8.59 14.23 3.58
N GLY A 53 7.67 14.39 4.52
CA GLY A 53 6.34 13.79 4.48
C GLY A 53 6.29 12.33 4.92
N VAL A 54 5.13 11.71 4.68
CA VAL A 54 4.84 10.33 5.06
C VAL A 54 4.41 9.55 3.81
N GLN A 55 5.06 8.43 3.57
CA GLN A 55 4.68 7.51 2.51
C GLN A 55 3.78 6.41 3.09
N THR A 56 2.66 6.14 2.41
CA THR A 56 1.70 5.10 2.81
C THR A 56 1.80 3.91 1.88
N PHE A 57 2.10 2.74 2.45
CA PHE A 57 2.14 1.45 1.77
C PHE A 57 0.90 0.64 2.15
N ARG A 58 0.36 -0.11 1.19
CA ARG A 58 -0.85 -0.91 1.33
C ARG A 58 -0.59 -2.31 0.82
N PHE A 59 -0.76 -3.29 1.68
CA PHE A 59 -0.52 -4.70 1.39
C PHE A 59 -1.86 -5.40 1.29
N PHE A 60 -2.16 -5.96 0.12
CA PHE A 60 -3.37 -6.73 -0.13
C PHE A 60 -3.02 -8.22 -0.19
N SER A 61 -3.91 -9.06 0.34
CA SER A 61 -3.84 -10.50 0.18
C SER A 61 -5.25 -11.08 0.06
N ASP A 62 -5.36 -12.14 -0.70
CA ASP A 62 -6.54 -13.01 -0.80
C ASP A 62 -6.76 -13.86 0.45
N VAL A 63 -5.75 -13.98 1.32
CA VAL A 63 -5.84 -14.56 2.65
C VAL A 63 -5.69 -13.49 3.73
N LYS A 64 -6.17 -13.76 4.95
CA LYS A 64 -6.00 -12.84 6.07
C LYS A 64 -4.52 -12.67 6.38
N ILE A 65 -4.08 -11.43 6.45
CA ILE A 65 -2.70 -11.06 6.78
C ILE A 65 -2.54 -11.11 8.30
N THR A 66 -1.91 -12.18 8.77
CA THR A 66 -1.51 -12.33 10.17
C THR A 66 -0.41 -11.33 10.53
N ASP A 67 -0.21 -11.08 11.83
CA ASP A 67 0.84 -10.17 12.28
C ASP A 67 2.24 -10.66 11.89
N PHE A 68 2.50 -11.96 11.99
CA PHE A 68 3.75 -12.56 11.53
C PHE A 68 4.01 -12.34 10.03
N GLN A 69 3.00 -12.58 9.19
CA GLN A 69 3.12 -12.30 7.75
C GLN A 69 3.35 -10.82 7.49
N PHE A 70 2.67 -9.95 8.24
CA PHE A 70 2.83 -8.51 8.09
C PHE A 70 4.24 -8.05 8.46
N GLU A 71 4.83 -8.58 9.54
CA GLU A 71 6.22 -8.30 9.92
C GLU A 71 7.21 -8.69 8.81
N ILE A 72 7.05 -9.87 8.22
CA ILE A 72 7.88 -10.31 7.08
C ILE A 72 7.71 -9.36 5.88
N MET A 73 6.47 -8.94 5.58
CA MET A 73 6.22 -7.97 4.51
C MET A 73 6.90 -6.62 4.78
N LEU A 74 6.93 -6.16 6.03
CA LEU A 74 7.61 -4.94 6.42
C LEU A 74 9.14 -5.06 6.28
N GLN A 75 9.74 -6.16 6.71
CA GLN A 75 11.18 -6.41 6.53
C GLN A 75 11.58 -6.34 5.05
N ARG A 76 10.83 -7.03 4.18
CA ARG A 76 11.05 -7.00 2.72
C ARG A 76 10.87 -5.62 2.12
N LEU A 77 9.89 -4.85 2.61
CA LEU A 77 9.71 -3.46 2.19
C LEU A 77 10.95 -2.63 2.54
N GLU A 78 11.47 -2.77 3.77
CA GLU A 78 12.65 -2.03 4.22
C GLU A 78 13.90 -2.38 3.42
N GLU A 79 14.14 -3.66 3.15
CA GLU A 79 15.22 -4.12 2.28
C GLU A 79 15.10 -3.54 0.87
N ALA A 80 13.90 -3.53 0.30
CA ALA A 80 13.66 -2.95 -1.03
C ALA A 80 13.91 -1.44 -1.06
N LEU A 81 13.47 -0.72 -0.02
CA LEU A 81 13.70 0.72 0.10
C LEU A 81 15.18 1.07 0.31
N GLN A 82 15.93 0.26 1.05
CA GLN A 82 17.37 0.45 1.22
C GLN A 82 18.13 0.28 -0.10
N LYS A 83 17.81 -0.77 -0.87
CA LYS A 83 18.41 -0.98 -2.20
C LYS A 83 18.17 0.22 -3.12
N LEU A 84 16.93 0.70 -3.19
CA LEU A 84 16.56 1.89 -3.98
C LEU A 84 17.25 3.20 -3.52
N SER A 85 17.73 3.27 -2.28
CA SER A 85 18.44 4.47 -1.76
C SER A 85 19.95 4.42 -2.00
N THR A 86 20.50 3.27 -2.41
CA THR A 86 21.95 3.06 -2.56
C THR A 86 22.40 3.15 -4.02
N ASP A 87 21.45 3.22 -4.96
CA ASP A 87 21.64 3.57 -6.38
C ASP A 87 21.42 5.08 -6.62
#